data_AF-A0A6J5YYM9-F1
#
_entry.id   AF-A0A6J5YYM9-F1
#
_cell.length_a   1.000
_cell.length_b   1.000
_cell.length_c   1.000
_cell.angle_alpha   90.00
_cell.angle_beta   90.00
_cell.angle_gamma   90.00
#
_symmetry.space_group_name_H-M   'P 1'
#
loop_
_entity.id
_entity.type
_entity.pdbx_description
1 polymer ?
#
loop_
_entity_poly.entity_id
_entity_poly.type
_entity_poly.pdbx_seq_one_letter_code
_entity_poly.pdbx_strand_id
1 'polypeptide(L)'
;MGPFAGVIADRFDRRKLMITCDILRFSLYLSIPIVGNYFWLYTATILVEIVTLFWSPAKEASIPNLVPKNKLESANQVSLLATYGTAPIAALVFSILAVFSGVVNSILGNTTPASAADLALYINSISFAFCAYTVWRLKEIPAGPAANVKQLSFTRSLLDGFVFIKGSKVIRGLVFGMLGAFFAAGAVIGLARTFVDELQAGEAAYGVLFGSVFLGLATGISFGPKVFSQFTRRRLFGASLAISGILLVILSLVLNLVLAIFITIILGIFSGVAWVSGFTMLGMEVDDEIRGRTFAFVQSLIRVSLVLVLAISPLVAAAIGEHTYTFRTTTVTYNGAAFTMFFAGLIATTFGVLTYLHMRDRPTVSLWSDIKSALRGELGAMTGQISNGVFISFEGGEGSGKSTQTKLLKEWLEKNGEKVLLTREPGGTPLGDQLREILLDNKTGAISPRAEALMYAADRANHVFAKIKPALDQGEVVITDRYFDSSIAYQGAGRVLLPSEVARISRWATESLTPTLTIIMDLPAEIGLSRLQSTDRLESEPLAFHERVRQEYLSLANTDPERFAVIDASLSIEQIHELIVERVGAIKGLKKNQKTT
;
A
#
# COMPACT_ATOMS: atom_id res chain seq x y z
N MET A 1 -17.97 18.11 12.47
CA MET A 1 -18.38 17.06 13.44
C MET A 1 -17.46 15.84 13.47
N GLY A 2 -16.82 15.40 12.37
CA GLY A 2 -15.98 14.19 12.39
C GLY A 2 -14.82 14.15 13.39
N PRO A 3 -13.97 15.20 13.52
CA PRO A 3 -12.87 15.21 14.50
C PRO A 3 -13.37 15.30 15.94
N PHE A 4 -14.56 15.90 16.13
CA PHE A 4 -15.27 15.96 17.41
C PHE A 4 -15.80 14.58 17.83
N ALA A 5 -16.33 13.82 16.88
CA ALA A 5 -16.87 12.49 17.12
C ALA A 5 -15.78 11.47 17.50
N GLY A 6 -14.57 11.57 16.93
CA GLY A 6 -13.42 10.74 17.33
C GLY A 6 -12.99 10.95 18.79
N VAL A 7 -12.86 12.22 19.22
CA VAL A 7 -12.50 12.56 20.61
C VAL A 7 -13.58 12.10 21.60
N ILE A 8 -14.84 12.14 21.20
CA ILE A 8 -15.95 11.63 22.01
C ILE A 8 -15.95 10.10 22.04
N ALA A 9 -15.70 9.44 20.91
CA ALA A 9 -15.67 7.98 20.85
C ALA A 9 -14.63 7.37 21.79
N ASP A 10 -13.51 8.07 22.03
CA ASP A 10 -12.48 7.63 22.98
C ASP A 10 -12.89 7.78 24.46
N ARG A 11 -13.90 8.61 24.76
CA ARG A 11 -14.42 8.82 26.13
C ARG A 11 -15.45 7.80 26.56
N PHE A 12 -16.13 7.18 25.61
CA PHE A 12 -17.21 6.24 25.87
C PHE A 12 -16.75 4.80 25.64
N ASP A 13 -17.42 3.86 26.30
CA ASP A 13 -17.29 2.45 25.97
C ASP A 13 -17.69 2.24 24.50
N ARG A 14 -16.71 1.80 23.69
CA ARG A 14 -16.86 1.69 22.23
C ARG A 14 -18.00 0.76 21.84
N ARG A 15 -18.21 -0.33 22.59
CA ARG A 15 -19.28 -1.29 22.34
C ARG A 15 -20.64 -0.66 22.62
N LYS A 16 -20.80 0.00 23.77
CA LYS A 16 -22.06 0.70 24.09
C LYS A 16 -22.36 1.82 23.10
N LEU A 17 -21.33 2.57 22.68
CA LEU A 17 -21.48 3.64 21.70
C LEU A 17 -21.97 3.09 20.35
N MET A 18 -21.35 2.02 19.84
CA MET A 18 -21.76 1.40 18.57
C MET A 18 -23.21 0.90 18.63
N ILE A 19 -23.59 0.18 19.70
CA ILE A 19 -24.96 -0.31 19.89
C ILE A 19 -25.96 0.85 19.92
N THR A 20 -25.66 1.91 20.68
CA THR A 20 -26.54 3.08 20.78
C THR A 20 -26.72 3.77 19.43
N CYS A 21 -25.63 3.92 18.67
CA CYS A 21 -25.67 4.50 17.33
C CYS A 21 -26.52 3.67 16.36
N ASP A 22 -26.38 2.34 16.38
CA ASP A 22 -27.14 1.46 15.49
C ASP A 22 -28.63 1.43 15.85
N ILE A 23 -28.99 1.48 17.14
CA ILE A 23 -30.38 1.63 17.58
C ILE A 23 -30.96 2.97 17.12
N LEU A 24 -30.21 4.08 17.26
CA LEU A 24 -30.64 5.39 16.79
C LEU A 24 -30.85 5.41 15.27
N ARG A 25 -29.94 4.80 14.49
CA ARG A 25 -30.11 4.69 13.04
C ARG A 25 -31.30 3.83 12.65
N PHE A 26 -31.54 2.72 13.36
CA PHE A 26 -32.75 1.91 13.19
C PHE A 26 -34.00 2.76 13.34
N SER A 27 -34.13 3.50 14.45
CA SER A 27 -35.30 4.34 14.72
C SER A 27 -35.46 5.46 13.68
N LEU A 28 -34.37 6.10 13.27
CA LEU A 28 -34.40 7.16 12.25
C LEU A 28 -34.83 6.62 10.89
N TYR A 29 -34.23 5.54 10.39
CA TYR A 29 -34.63 4.96 9.10
C TYR A 29 -36.06 4.40 9.12
N LEU A 30 -36.48 3.79 10.22
CA LEU A 30 -37.85 3.32 10.39
C LEU A 30 -38.86 4.47 10.35
N SER A 31 -38.51 5.64 10.89
CA SER A 31 -39.40 6.80 10.93
C SER A 31 -39.63 7.47 9.57
N ILE A 32 -38.73 7.31 8.59
CA ILE A 32 -38.84 7.97 7.28
C ILE A 32 -40.12 7.57 6.54
N PRO A 33 -40.38 6.27 6.27
CA PRO A 33 -41.60 5.85 5.57
C PRO A 33 -42.86 6.05 6.41
N ILE A 34 -42.76 6.08 7.75
CA ILE A 34 -43.91 6.29 8.66
C ILE A 34 -44.40 7.75 8.60
N VAL A 35 -43.46 8.71 8.58
CA VAL A 35 -43.79 10.14 8.54
C VAL A 35 -44.17 10.60 7.14
N GLY A 36 -43.56 10.00 6.10
CA GLY A 36 -44.00 10.15 4.71
C GLY A 36 -43.84 11.57 4.12
N ASN A 37 -42.96 12.41 4.67
CA ASN A 37 -42.72 13.76 4.14
C ASN A 37 -41.25 14.04 3.82
N TYR A 38 -41.02 14.89 2.82
CA TYR A 38 -39.67 15.21 2.32
C TYR A 38 -38.80 15.92 3.37
N PHE A 39 -39.38 16.82 4.16
CA PHE A 39 -38.65 17.56 5.19
C PHE A 39 -38.02 16.61 6.22
N TRP A 40 -38.78 15.62 6.68
CA TRP A 40 -38.32 14.60 7.61
C TRP A 40 -37.35 13.64 6.95
N LEU A 41 -37.54 13.25 5.70
CA LEU A 41 -36.58 12.42 4.96
C LEU A 41 -35.18 13.06 4.97
N TYR A 42 -35.08 14.35 4.63
CA TYR A 42 -33.81 15.07 4.66
C TYR A 42 -33.27 15.22 6.09
N THR A 43 -34.13 15.58 7.04
CA THR A 43 -33.75 15.75 8.46
C THR A 43 -33.22 14.45 9.05
N ALA A 44 -33.93 13.34 8.86
CA ALA A 44 -33.55 12.02 9.33
C ALA A 44 -32.24 11.56 8.68
N THR A 45 -32.04 11.81 7.38
CA THR A 45 -30.79 11.47 6.70
C THR A 45 -29.59 12.24 7.26
N ILE A 46 -29.76 13.54 7.55
CA ILE A 46 -28.73 14.35 8.23
C ILE A 46 -28.44 13.82 9.63
N LEU A 47 -29.48 13.49 10.40
CA LEU A 47 -29.32 12.93 11.75
C LEU A 47 -28.62 11.58 11.72
N VAL A 48 -28.97 10.70 10.78
CA VAL A 48 -28.29 9.43 10.55
C VAL A 48 -26.80 9.66 10.28
N GLU A 49 -26.46 10.60 9.40
CA GLU A 49 -25.06 10.93 9.10
C GLU A 49 -24.31 11.44 10.33
N ILE A 50 -24.94 12.27 11.16
CA ILE A 50 -24.37 12.71 12.43
C ILE A 50 -24.08 11.52 13.34
N VAL A 51 -25.02 10.58 13.47
CA VAL A 51 -24.84 9.35 14.26
C VAL A 51 -23.75 8.45 13.66
N THR A 52 -23.62 8.40 12.33
CA THR A 52 -22.53 7.70 11.61
C THR A 52 -21.14 8.20 11.96
N LEU A 53 -20.99 9.50 12.20
CA LEU A 53 -19.70 10.08 12.59
C LEU A 53 -19.17 9.56 13.93
N PHE A 54 -20.04 9.14 14.86
CA PHE A 54 -19.63 8.57 16.15
C PHE A 54 -19.30 7.07 16.06
N TRP A 55 -19.97 6.35 15.17
CA TRP A 55 -19.82 4.89 15.04
C TRP A 55 -18.58 4.49 14.23
N SER A 56 -18.25 5.22 13.15
CA SER A 56 -17.12 4.84 12.28
C SER A 56 -15.78 4.80 13.02
N PRO A 57 -15.40 5.84 13.81
CA PRO A 57 -14.16 5.82 14.58
C PRO A 57 -14.14 4.71 15.64
N ALA A 58 -15.28 4.43 16.28
CA ALA A 58 -15.40 3.38 17.28
C ALA A 58 -15.20 1.98 16.67
N LYS A 59 -15.75 1.73 15.47
CA LYS A 59 -15.53 0.50 14.71
C LYS A 59 -14.06 0.35 14.34
N GLU A 60 -13.46 1.37 13.73
CA GLU A 60 -12.07 1.34 13.24
C GLU A 60 -11.06 1.15 14.36
N ALA A 61 -11.27 1.80 15.51
CA ALA A 61 -10.42 1.63 16.68
C ALA A 61 -10.57 0.25 17.37
N SER A 62 -11.61 -0.52 17.03
CA SER A 62 -11.86 -1.84 17.60
C SER A 62 -11.25 -2.98 16.76
N ILE A 63 -11.13 -2.82 15.43
CA ILE A 63 -10.60 -3.86 14.53
C ILE A 63 -9.22 -4.40 14.98
N PRO A 64 -8.24 -3.55 15.36
CA PRO A 64 -6.90 -4.05 15.70
C PRO A 64 -6.83 -4.88 16.97
N ASN A 65 -7.81 -4.71 17.86
CA ASN A 65 -7.88 -5.47 19.11
C ASN A 65 -8.59 -6.83 18.92
N LEU A 66 -9.28 -7.03 17.79
CA LEU A 66 -10.02 -8.25 17.49
C LEU A 66 -9.19 -9.27 16.69
N VAL A 67 -8.10 -8.84 16.05
CA VAL A 67 -7.27 -9.72 15.22
C VAL A 67 -5.78 -9.55 15.53
N PRO A 68 -4.97 -10.62 15.44
CA PRO A 68 -3.52 -10.53 15.60
C PRO A 68 -2.88 -9.61 14.54
N LYS A 69 -1.75 -8.97 14.87
CA LYS A 69 -1.06 -7.97 14.02
C LYS A 69 -0.77 -8.47 12.59
N ASN A 70 -0.42 -9.74 12.44
CA ASN A 70 -0.16 -10.38 11.14
C ASN A 70 -1.41 -10.59 10.26
N LYS A 71 -2.62 -10.40 10.81
CA LYS A 71 -3.90 -10.52 10.09
C LYS A 71 -4.65 -9.18 9.96
N LEU A 72 -4.08 -8.07 10.46
CA LEU A 72 -4.71 -6.75 10.41
C LEU A 72 -5.06 -6.31 8.99
N GLU A 73 -4.17 -6.59 8.04
CA GLU A 73 -4.41 -6.25 6.65
C GLU A 73 -5.61 -7.03 6.08
N SER A 74 -5.67 -8.34 6.31
CA SER A 74 -6.81 -9.15 5.86
C SER A 74 -8.11 -8.71 6.53
N ALA A 75 -8.08 -8.35 7.81
CA ALA A 75 -9.25 -7.83 8.51
C ALA A 75 -9.72 -6.47 7.93
N ASN A 76 -8.79 -5.56 7.64
CA ASN A 76 -9.09 -4.29 6.99
C ASN A 76 -9.66 -4.50 5.57
N GLN A 77 -9.09 -5.43 4.79
CA GLN A 77 -9.62 -5.80 3.47
C GLN A 77 -11.07 -6.30 3.57
N VAL A 78 -11.36 -7.21 4.50
CA VAL A 78 -12.72 -7.71 4.72
C VAL A 78 -13.67 -6.59 5.16
N SER A 79 -13.23 -5.70 6.06
CA SER A 79 -14.05 -4.55 6.47
C SER A 79 -14.33 -3.60 5.30
N LEU A 80 -13.34 -3.33 4.45
CA LEU A 80 -13.51 -2.47 3.27
C LEU A 80 -14.44 -3.13 2.25
N LEU A 81 -14.28 -4.43 2.01
CA LEU A 81 -15.14 -5.20 1.12
C LEU A 81 -16.59 -5.24 1.62
N ALA A 82 -16.81 -5.41 2.92
CA ALA A 82 -18.15 -5.37 3.50
C ALA A 82 -18.80 -3.98 3.38
N THR A 83 -18.00 -2.91 3.43
CA THR A 83 -18.49 -1.53 3.36
C THR A 83 -18.86 -1.12 1.94
N TYR A 84 -18.01 -1.43 0.96
CA TYR A 84 -18.16 -0.93 -0.41
C TYR A 84 -18.52 -2.01 -1.43
N GLY A 85 -18.10 -3.25 -1.21
CA GLY A 85 -18.36 -4.36 -2.11
C GLY A 85 -19.79 -4.91 -2.04
N THR A 86 -20.58 -4.50 -1.06
CA THR A 86 -22.01 -4.84 -0.93
C THR A 86 -22.92 -3.98 -1.81
N ALA A 87 -22.41 -2.87 -2.39
CA ALA A 87 -23.22 -1.96 -3.20
C ALA A 87 -23.88 -2.61 -4.44
N PRO A 88 -23.21 -3.48 -5.23
CA PRO A 88 -23.86 -4.18 -6.34
C PRO A 88 -24.95 -5.15 -5.86
N ILE A 89 -24.76 -5.78 -4.70
CA ILE A 89 -25.75 -6.64 -4.06
C ILE A 89 -26.96 -5.81 -3.64
N ALA A 90 -26.73 -4.63 -3.04
CA ALA A 90 -27.79 -3.71 -2.66
C ALA A 90 -28.58 -3.22 -3.88
N ALA A 91 -27.91 -2.90 -4.99
CA ALA A 91 -28.57 -2.52 -6.24
C ALA A 91 -29.44 -3.64 -6.82
N LEU A 92 -28.96 -4.89 -6.77
CA LEU A 92 -29.73 -6.07 -7.18
C LEU A 92 -30.96 -6.27 -6.29
N VAL A 93 -30.77 -6.21 -4.97
CA VAL A 93 -31.87 -6.32 -3.99
C VAL A 93 -32.91 -5.22 -4.23
N PHE A 94 -32.48 -3.97 -4.44
CA PHE A 94 -33.39 -2.87 -4.74
C PHE A 94 -34.18 -3.10 -6.04
N SER A 95 -33.53 -3.63 -7.07
CA SER A 95 -34.17 -3.96 -8.35
C SER A 95 -35.25 -5.05 -8.18
N ILE A 96 -34.97 -6.06 -7.35
CA ILE A 96 -35.95 -7.10 -7.00
C ILE A 96 -37.12 -6.51 -6.19
N LEU A 97 -36.83 -5.66 -5.21
CA LEU A 97 -37.85 -4.99 -4.40
C LEU A 97 -38.74 -4.08 -5.25
N ALA A 98 -38.20 -3.43 -6.28
CA ALA A 98 -38.97 -2.60 -7.21
C ALA A 98 -40.04 -3.42 -7.93
N VAL A 99 -39.68 -4.61 -8.44
CA VAL A 99 -40.65 -5.54 -9.07
C VAL A 99 -41.66 -6.05 -8.03
N PHE A 100 -41.19 -6.41 -6.84
CA PHE A 100 -42.03 -6.98 -5.78
C PHE A 100 -43.03 -5.96 -5.20
N SER A 101 -42.67 -4.67 -5.17
CA SER A 101 -43.55 -3.61 -4.68
C SER A 101 -44.87 -3.52 -5.47
N GLY A 102 -44.84 -3.78 -6.78
CA GLY A 102 -46.04 -3.86 -7.62
C GLY A 102 -46.99 -5.00 -7.22
N VAL A 103 -46.43 -6.14 -6.80
CA VAL A 103 -47.19 -7.31 -6.31
C VAL A 103 -47.74 -7.08 -4.92
N VAL A 104 -46.97 -6.45 -4.04
CA VAL A 104 -47.40 -6.12 -2.67
C VAL A 104 -48.58 -5.14 -2.70
N ASN A 105 -48.53 -4.14 -3.57
CA ASN A 105 -49.60 -3.14 -3.73
C ASN A 105 -50.90 -3.75 -4.31
N SER A 106 -50.79 -4.78 -5.17
CA SER A 106 -51.97 -5.47 -5.70
C SER A 106 -52.65 -6.38 -4.67
N ILE A 107 -51.89 -6.91 -3.69
CA ILE A 107 -52.41 -7.79 -2.63
C ILE A 107 -52.94 -7.00 -1.43
N LEU A 108 -52.25 -5.95 -0.99
CA LEU A 108 -52.62 -5.15 0.20
C LEU A 108 -53.69 -4.08 -0.08
N GLY A 109 -54.12 -3.94 -1.34
CA GLY A 109 -55.22 -3.09 -1.75
C GLY A 109 -54.98 -1.61 -1.43
N ASN A 110 -54.18 -0.92 -2.25
CA ASN A 110 -54.07 0.55 -2.50
C ASN A 110 -54.31 1.58 -1.35
N THR A 111 -54.42 1.19 -0.10
CA THR A 111 -54.77 2.06 1.04
C THR A 111 -53.54 2.80 1.57
N THR A 112 -52.33 2.27 1.30
CA THR A 112 -51.06 2.99 1.29
C THR A 112 -50.17 2.38 0.19
N PRO A 113 -49.88 3.07 -0.93
CA PRO A 113 -48.97 2.54 -1.93
C PRO A 113 -47.56 2.44 -1.32
N ALA A 114 -47.14 1.23 -0.95
CA ALA A 114 -45.79 0.99 -0.48
C ALA A 114 -44.87 1.10 -1.70
N SER A 115 -44.07 2.16 -1.76
CA SER A 115 -43.10 2.29 -2.84
C SER A 115 -41.95 1.30 -2.62
N ALA A 116 -41.24 0.97 -3.69
CA ALA A 116 -39.99 0.21 -3.60
C ALA A 116 -38.98 0.84 -2.62
N ALA A 117 -38.98 2.17 -2.54
CA ALA A 117 -38.14 2.94 -1.62
C ALA A 117 -38.56 2.71 -0.16
N ASP A 118 -39.86 2.67 0.15
CA ASP A 118 -40.34 2.43 1.52
C ASP A 118 -39.96 1.03 2.01
N LEU A 119 -40.14 0.02 1.15
CA LEU A 119 -39.72 -1.36 1.45
C LEU A 119 -38.20 -1.44 1.69
N ALA A 120 -37.41 -0.76 0.85
CA ALA A 120 -35.96 -0.68 1.02
C ALA A 120 -35.58 0.00 2.35
N LEU A 121 -36.27 1.07 2.75
CA LEU A 121 -36.03 1.77 4.02
C LEU A 121 -36.37 0.89 5.25
N TYR A 122 -37.46 0.12 5.19
CA TYR A 122 -37.78 -0.84 6.25
C TYR A 122 -36.70 -1.92 6.37
N ILE A 123 -36.29 -2.53 5.27
CA ILE A 123 -35.22 -3.54 5.28
C ILE A 123 -33.91 -2.93 5.82
N ASN A 124 -33.59 -1.71 5.40
CA ASN A 124 -32.40 -1.01 5.88
C ASN A 124 -32.47 -0.75 7.39
N SER A 125 -33.62 -0.35 7.93
CA SER A 125 -33.79 -0.21 9.38
C SER A 125 -33.50 -1.54 10.11
N ILE A 126 -34.11 -2.65 9.66
CA ILE A 126 -33.91 -3.98 10.26
C ILE A 126 -32.43 -4.38 10.23
N SER A 127 -31.70 -4.01 9.18
CA SER A 127 -30.26 -4.25 9.09
C SER A 127 -29.48 -3.56 10.22
N PHE A 128 -29.84 -2.33 10.62
CA PHE A 128 -29.22 -1.64 11.76
C PHE A 128 -29.57 -2.30 13.10
N ALA A 129 -30.81 -2.78 13.26
CA ALA A 129 -31.17 -3.56 14.45
C ALA A 129 -30.37 -4.87 14.54
N PHE A 130 -30.16 -5.54 13.40
CA PHE A 130 -29.29 -6.71 13.31
C PHE A 130 -27.83 -6.37 13.64
N CYS A 131 -27.29 -5.26 13.13
CA CYS A 131 -25.95 -4.79 13.49
C CYS A 131 -25.80 -4.55 15.00
N ALA A 132 -26.76 -3.86 15.62
CA ALA A 132 -26.77 -3.64 17.07
C ALA A 132 -26.74 -4.96 17.84
N TYR A 133 -27.52 -5.95 17.39
CA TYR A 133 -27.54 -7.29 17.97
C TYR A 133 -26.22 -8.05 17.78
N THR A 134 -25.59 -7.97 16.61
CA THR A 134 -24.29 -8.58 16.34
C THR A 134 -23.21 -7.99 17.25
N VAL A 135 -23.12 -6.67 17.34
CA VAL A 135 -22.16 -5.97 18.23
C VAL A 135 -22.44 -6.29 19.69
N TRP A 136 -23.71 -6.45 20.07
CA TRP A 136 -24.09 -6.90 21.40
C TRP A 136 -23.62 -8.33 21.71
N ARG A 137 -23.50 -9.23 20.73
CA ARG A 137 -22.97 -10.58 20.97
C ARG A 137 -21.44 -10.67 21.06
N LEU A 138 -20.70 -9.71 20.50
CA LEU A 138 -19.24 -9.67 20.54
C LEU A 138 -18.75 -9.26 21.94
N LYS A 139 -18.16 -10.20 22.68
CA LYS A 139 -17.63 -9.97 24.05
C LYS A 139 -16.14 -9.60 24.06
N GLU A 140 -15.47 -9.79 22.93
CA GLU A 140 -14.03 -9.56 22.73
C GLU A 140 -13.69 -8.06 22.60
N ILE A 141 -14.68 -7.20 22.39
CA ILE A 141 -14.49 -5.74 22.35
C ILE A 141 -14.29 -5.26 23.80
N PRO A 142 -13.13 -4.66 24.14
CA PRO A 142 -12.82 -4.25 25.51
C PRO A 142 -13.92 -3.35 26.08
N ALA A 143 -14.43 -3.71 27.26
CA ALA A 143 -15.37 -2.88 28.01
C ALA A 143 -14.58 -1.87 28.84
N GLY A 144 -14.61 -0.59 28.44
CA GLY A 144 -13.97 0.50 29.17
C GLY A 144 -13.55 1.68 28.28
N PRO A 145 -13.45 2.90 28.83
CA PRO A 145 -12.79 4.01 28.16
C PRO A 145 -11.31 3.66 27.92
N ALA A 146 -10.69 4.25 26.90
CA ALA A 146 -9.24 4.09 26.70
C ALA A 146 -8.49 4.57 27.95
N ALA A 147 -7.63 3.73 28.53
CA ALA A 147 -6.83 4.12 29.69
C ALA A 147 -5.86 5.26 29.32
N ASN A 148 -5.76 6.29 30.19
CA ASN A 148 -4.90 7.47 30.05
C ASN A 148 -5.24 8.49 28.95
N VAL A 149 -6.51 8.89 28.79
CA VAL A 149 -6.82 10.09 27.99
C VAL A 149 -6.55 11.35 28.82
N LYS A 150 -5.34 11.92 28.71
CA LYS A 150 -5.11 13.33 29.11
C LYS A 150 -6.13 14.20 28.38
N GLN A 151 -6.85 15.05 29.12
CA GLN A 151 -7.82 16.00 28.59
C GLN A 151 -7.14 16.98 27.60
N LEU A 152 -7.09 16.63 26.32
CA LEU A 152 -6.60 17.52 25.27
C LEU A 152 -7.78 18.24 24.62
N SER A 153 -7.66 19.56 24.45
CA SER A 153 -8.68 20.40 23.80
C SER A 153 -8.81 20.07 22.31
N PHE A 154 -10.02 20.15 21.77
CA PHE A 154 -10.38 19.90 20.35
C PHE A 154 -9.44 20.57 19.34
N THR A 155 -9.16 21.86 19.54
CA THR A 155 -8.28 22.65 18.66
C THR A 155 -6.87 22.07 18.62
N ARG A 156 -6.37 21.60 19.75
CA ARG A 156 -5.07 20.94 19.87
C ARG A 156 -5.05 19.59 19.18
N SER A 157 -6.12 18.79 19.28
CA SER A 157 -6.25 17.51 18.54
C SER A 157 -6.25 17.70 17.02
N LEU A 158 -6.93 18.73 16.51
CA LEU A 158 -6.90 19.10 15.10
C LEU A 158 -5.52 19.59 14.65
N LEU A 159 -4.88 20.43 15.47
CA LEU A 159 -3.51 20.88 15.21
C LEU A 159 -2.52 19.70 15.23
N ASP A 160 -2.62 18.78 16.19
CA ASP A 160 -1.75 17.62 16.30
C ASP A 160 -1.89 16.71 15.07
N GLY A 161 -3.12 16.46 14.60
CA GLY A 161 -3.37 15.72 13.36
C GLY A 161 -2.78 16.42 12.11
N PHE A 162 -2.90 17.73 12.02
CA PHE A 162 -2.33 18.52 10.92
C PHE A 162 -0.79 18.57 10.97
N VAL A 163 -0.21 18.77 12.15
CA VAL A 163 1.25 18.79 12.38
C VAL A 163 1.85 17.42 12.05
N PHE A 164 1.16 16.33 12.40
CA PHE A 164 1.58 14.98 12.07
C PHE A 164 1.59 14.70 10.56
N ILE A 165 0.53 15.12 9.83
CA ILE A 165 0.50 15.04 8.36
C ILE A 165 1.65 15.86 7.74
N LYS A 166 2.00 17.00 8.34
CA LYS A 166 3.14 17.81 7.91
C LYS A 166 4.48 17.11 8.20
N GLY A 167 4.59 16.32 9.26
CA GLY A 167 5.82 15.65 9.68
C GLY A 167 6.25 14.48 8.78
N SER A 168 5.31 13.69 8.26
CA SER A 168 5.64 12.55 7.38
C SER A 168 5.41 12.87 5.91
N LYS A 169 6.48 12.73 5.10
CA LYS A 169 6.42 12.88 3.63
C LYS A 169 5.40 11.93 3.00
N VAL A 170 5.31 10.70 3.51
CA VAL A 170 4.44 9.66 2.95
C VAL A 170 2.97 9.93 3.28
N ILE A 171 2.66 10.29 4.53
CA ILE A 171 1.29 10.63 4.94
C ILE A 171 0.80 11.88 4.22
N ARG A 172 1.67 12.87 4.00
CA ARG A 172 1.32 14.06 3.21
C ARG A 172 0.94 13.69 1.77
N GLY A 173 1.77 12.87 1.11
CA GLY A 173 1.48 12.38 -0.24
C GLY A 173 0.19 11.56 -0.30
N LEU A 174 -0.07 10.76 0.74
CA LEU A 174 -1.25 9.92 0.88
C LEU A 174 -2.53 10.76 0.99
N VAL A 175 -2.56 11.72 1.91
CA VAL A 175 -3.70 12.63 2.11
C VAL A 175 -3.94 13.46 0.85
N PHE A 176 -2.88 13.96 0.22
CA PHE A 176 -2.98 14.70 -1.04
C PHE A 176 -3.60 13.86 -2.16
N GLY A 177 -3.15 12.61 -2.32
CA GLY A 177 -3.70 11.69 -3.32
C GLY A 177 -5.15 11.33 -3.04
N MET A 178 -5.50 11.03 -1.79
CA MET A 178 -6.87 10.76 -1.38
C MET A 178 -7.80 11.94 -1.70
N LEU A 179 -7.38 13.17 -1.42
CA LEU A 179 -8.18 14.35 -1.76
C LEU A 179 -8.43 14.45 -3.27
N GLY A 180 -7.38 14.31 -4.09
CA GLY A 180 -7.54 14.34 -5.54
C GLY A 180 -8.50 13.27 -6.06
N ALA A 181 -8.41 12.05 -5.51
CA ALA A 181 -9.31 10.95 -5.83
C ALA A 181 -10.77 11.30 -5.52
N PHE A 182 -11.03 11.88 -4.34
CA PHE A 182 -12.37 12.23 -3.90
C PHE A 182 -12.95 13.45 -4.61
N PHE A 183 -12.11 14.38 -5.02
CA PHE A 183 -12.53 15.46 -5.92
C PHE A 183 -13.03 14.89 -7.24
N ALA A 184 -12.31 13.95 -7.87
CA ALA A 184 -12.78 13.33 -9.10
C ALA A 184 -14.00 12.44 -8.90
N ALA A 185 -14.02 11.61 -7.84
CA ALA A 185 -15.17 10.76 -7.53
C ALA A 185 -16.43 11.58 -7.23
N GLY A 186 -16.31 12.70 -6.50
CA GLY A 186 -17.41 13.62 -6.25
C GLY A 186 -17.98 14.22 -7.54
N ALA A 187 -17.12 14.56 -8.50
CA ALA A 187 -17.54 15.07 -9.81
C ALA A 187 -18.31 13.99 -10.59
N VAL A 188 -17.79 12.75 -10.61
CA VAL A 188 -18.49 11.61 -11.23
C VAL A 188 -19.84 11.38 -10.59
N ILE A 189 -19.93 11.29 -9.26
CA ILE A 189 -21.20 11.03 -8.56
C ILE A 189 -22.20 12.16 -8.82
N GLY A 190 -21.77 13.43 -8.73
CA GLY A 190 -22.64 14.58 -8.94
C GLY A 190 -23.14 14.75 -10.37
N LEU A 191 -22.41 14.23 -11.36
CA LEU A 191 -22.69 14.41 -12.79
C LEU A 191 -23.10 13.13 -13.52
N ALA A 192 -23.02 11.96 -12.87
CA ALA A 192 -23.27 10.67 -13.50
C ALA A 192 -24.67 10.58 -14.10
N ARG A 193 -25.68 11.20 -13.48
CA ARG A 193 -27.03 11.21 -14.06
C ARG A 193 -27.07 12.01 -15.36
N THR A 194 -26.56 13.24 -15.35
CA THR A 194 -26.47 14.10 -16.52
C THR A 194 -25.67 13.47 -17.66
N PHE A 195 -24.58 12.76 -17.34
CA PHE A 195 -23.80 12.01 -18.33
C PHE A 195 -24.57 10.84 -18.95
N VAL A 196 -25.34 10.09 -18.15
CA VAL A 196 -26.16 8.97 -18.65
C VAL A 196 -27.30 9.46 -19.54
N ASP A 197 -27.88 10.62 -19.21
CA ASP A 197 -28.93 11.22 -20.04
C ASP A 197 -28.41 11.58 -21.44
N GLU A 198 -27.14 11.99 -21.56
CA GLU A 198 -26.46 12.26 -22.85
C GLU A 198 -26.19 11.00 -23.67
N LEU A 199 -25.95 9.86 -23.02
CA LEU A 199 -25.85 8.56 -23.68
C LEU A 199 -27.20 8.06 -24.23
N GLN A 200 -28.30 8.79 -23.98
CA GLN A 200 -29.68 8.43 -24.35
C GLN A 200 -30.08 7.02 -23.87
N ALA A 201 -29.49 6.59 -22.75
CA ALA A 201 -29.52 5.21 -22.30
C ALA A 201 -30.67 4.87 -21.34
N GLY A 202 -31.48 5.87 -20.97
CA GLY A 202 -32.63 5.75 -20.08
C GLY A 202 -32.25 5.59 -18.60
N GLU A 203 -33.25 5.59 -17.72
CA GLU A 203 -33.02 5.61 -16.27
C GLU A 203 -32.29 4.36 -15.74
N ALA A 204 -32.51 3.21 -16.38
CA ALA A 204 -31.87 1.94 -16.01
C ALA A 204 -30.35 1.98 -16.20
N ALA A 205 -29.86 2.74 -17.19
CA ALA A 205 -28.44 2.82 -17.49
C ALA A 205 -27.64 3.51 -16.38
N TYR A 206 -28.25 4.44 -15.63
CA TYR A 206 -27.60 5.06 -14.47
C TYR A 206 -27.32 4.02 -13.38
N GLY A 207 -28.30 3.17 -13.08
CA GLY A 207 -28.14 2.08 -12.13
C GLY A 207 -27.06 1.09 -12.56
N VAL A 208 -27.01 0.73 -13.85
CA VAL A 208 -25.99 -0.17 -14.42
C VAL A 208 -24.60 0.45 -14.35
N LEU A 209 -24.42 1.71 -14.76
CA LEU A 209 -23.13 2.39 -14.73
C LEU A 209 -22.63 2.56 -13.28
N PHE A 210 -23.51 2.97 -12.37
CA PHE A 210 -23.20 3.11 -10.96
C PHE A 210 -22.82 1.76 -10.33
N GLY A 211 -23.61 0.71 -10.57
CA GLY A 211 -23.30 -0.66 -10.12
C GLY A 211 -21.97 -1.18 -10.66
N SER A 212 -21.63 -0.82 -11.90
CA SER A 212 -20.37 -1.20 -12.56
C SER A 212 -19.14 -0.60 -11.88
N VAL A 213 -19.20 0.67 -11.43
CA VAL A 213 -18.12 1.29 -10.62
C VAL A 213 -17.84 0.46 -9.37
N PHE A 214 -18.90 0.14 -8.62
CA PHE A 214 -18.77 -0.57 -7.35
C PHE A 214 -18.38 -2.04 -7.53
N LEU A 215 -18.82 -2.69 -8.62
CA LEU A 215 -18.35 -4.02 -8.98
C LEU A 215 -16.84 -4.02 -9.25
N GLY A 216 -16.36 -3.05 -10.02
CA GLY A 216 -14.94 -2.85 -10.24
C GLY A 216 -14.20 -2.61 -8.92
N LEU A 217 -14.71 -1.70 -8.09
CA LEU A 217 -14.14 -1.37 -6.78
C LEU A 217 -14.01 -2.59 -5.88
N ALA A 218 -15.07 -3.41 -5.76
CA ALA A 218 -15.07 -4.65 -4.99
C ALA A 218 -14.02 -5.65 -5.48
N THR A 219 -13.90 -5.77 -6.81
CA THR A 219 -12.91 -6.64 -7.48
C THR A 219 -11.49 -6.15 -7.18
N GLY A 220 -11.25 -4.84 -7.28
CA GLY A 220 -9.97 -4.21 -6.94
C GLY A 220 -9.59 -4.41 -5.47
N ILE A 221 -10.54 -4.24 -4.55
CA ILE A 221 -10.33 -4.46 -3.11
C ILE A 221 -9.95 -5.93 -2.83
N SER A 222 -10.63 -6.88 -3.48
CA SER A 222 -10.49 -8.31 -3.19
C SER A 222 -9.25 -8.95 -3.83
N PHE A 223 -8.97 -8.61 -5.08
CA PHE A 223 -7.93 -9.28 -5.88
C PHE A 223 -6.71 -8.40 -6.10
N GLY A 224 -6.83 -7.07 -6.00
CA GLY A 224 -5.74 -6.12 -6.24
C GLY A 224 -4.47 -6.45 -5.45
N PRO A 225 -4.51 -6.59 -4.12
CA PRO A 225 -3.34 -6.93 -3.33
C PRO A 225 -2.67 -8.26 -3.71
N LYS A 226 -3.45 -9.25 -4.20
CA LYS A 226 -2.91 -10.54 -4.65
C LYS A 226 -2.23 -10.41 -6.01
N VAL A 227 -2.91 -9.78 -6.97
CA VAL A 227 -2.42 -9.57 -8.34
C VAL A 227 -1.18 -8.67 -8.36
N PHE A 228 -1.17 -7.63 -7.53
CA PHE A 228 -0.08 -6.67 -7.44
C PHE A 228 0.81 -6.85 -6.20
N SER A 229 0.82 -8.06 -5.62
CA SER A 229 1.65 -8.41 -4.43
C SER A 229 3.15 -8.17 -4.62
N GLN A 230 3.58 -8.09 -5.87
CA GLN A 230 4.95 -7.84 -6.30
C GLN A 230 5.36 -6.36 -6.21
N PHE A 231 4.38 -5.44 -6.19
CA PHE A 231 4.62 -4.00 -6.11
C PHE A 231 4.52 -3.52 -4.67
N THR A 232 5.30 -2.49 -4.33
CA THR A 232 5.17 -1.84 -3.03
C THR A 232 3.87 -1.05 -2.95
N ARG A 233 3.25 -0.99 -1.76
CA ARG A 233 1.96 -0.29 -1.55
C ARG A 233 2.03 1.19 -1.91
N ARG A 234 3.20 1.81 -1.68
CA ARG A 234 3.48 3.21 -2.01
C ARG A 234 3.38 3.46 -3.51
N ARG A 235 3.98 2.59 -4.33
CA ARG A 235 3.92 2.67 -5.80
C ARG A 235 2.53 2.35 -6.32
N LEU A 236 1.93 1.29 -5.78
CA LEU A 236 0.63 0.81 -6.20
C LEU A 236 -0.46 1.88 -5.97
N PHE A 237 -0.45 2.55 -4.83
CA PHE A 237 -1.40 3.63 -4.52
C PHE A 237 -1.41 4.75 -5.57
N GLY A 238 -0.25 5.36 -5.82
CA GLY A 238 -0.15 6.48 -6.75
C GLY A 238 -0.38 6.07 -8.21
N ALA A 239 0.13 4.91 -8.63
CA ALA A 239 -0.06 4.39 -9.98
C ALA A 239 -1.53 4.06 -10.27
N SER A 240 -2.20 3.38 -9.35
CA SER A 240 -3.63 3.07 -9.49
C SER A 240 -4.48 4.34 -9.54
N LEU A 241 -4.15 5.36 -8.73
CA LEU A 241 -4.86 6.64 -8.77
C LEU A 241 -4.68 7.37 -10.11
N ALA A 242 -3.46 7.39 -10.65
CA ALA A 242 -3.19 8.01 -11.96
C ALA A 242 -3.94 7.29 -13.08
N ILE A 243 -3.95 5.95 -13.07
CA ILE A 243 -4.67 5.12 -14.05
C ILE A 243 -6.17 5.37 -13.96
N SER A 244 -6.75 5.41 -12.76
CA SER A 244 -8.17 5.77 -12.57
C SER A 244 -8.52 7.14 -13.14
N GLY A 245 -7.65 8.15 -12.94
CA GLY A 245 -7.82 9.48 -13.52
C GLY A 245 -7.80 9.46 -15.05
N ILE A 246 -6.87 8.71 -15.66
CA ILE A 246 -6.78 8.56 -17.12
C ILE A 246 -8.04 7.88 -17.66
N LEU A 247 -8.50 6.82 -16.99
CA LEU A 247 -9.74 6.13 -17.37
C LEU A 247 -10.96 7.04 -17.25
N LEU A 248 -10.98 7.96 -16.28
CA LEU A 248 -12.04 8.96 -16.17
C LEU A 248 -12.03 9.96 -17.33
N VAL A 249 -10.83 10.41 -17.75
CA VAL A 249 -10.67 11.23 -18.96
C VAL A 249 -11.23 10.49 -20.17
N ILE A 250 -10.86 9.22 -20.35
CA ILE A 250 -11.36 8.40 -21.46
C ILE A 250 -12.88 8.24 -21.37
N LEU A 251 -13.42 7.93 -20.18
CA LEU A 251 -14.86 7.78 -19.94
C LEU A 251 -15.63 9.02 -20.37
N SER A 252 -15.13 10.21 -20.03
CA SER A 252 -15.78 11.48 -20.36
C SER A 252 -15.89 11.77 -21.86
N LEU A 253 -15.08 11.10 -22.68
CA LEU A 253 -15.08 11.27 -24.14
C LEU A 253 -15.93 10.23 -24.87
N VAL A 254 -16.38 9.19 -24.15
CA VAL A 254 -17.10 8.04 -24.73
C VAL A 254 -18.60 8.30 -24.77
N LEU A 255 -19.17 8.21 -25.97
CA LEU A 255 -20.61 8.36 -26.20
C LEU A 255 -21.35 7.01 -26.37
N ASN A 256 -20.69 5.90 -26.03
CA ASN A 256 -21.26 4.56 -26.13
C ASN A 256 -21.39 3.92 -24.75
N LEU A 257 -22.62 3.55 -24.38
CA LEU A 257 -22.93 3.00 -23.06
C LEU A 257 -22.13 1.72 -22.74
N VAL A 258 -21.96 0.82 -23.71
CA VAL A 258 -21.27 -0.47 -23.48
C VAL A 258 -19.79 -0.23 -23.19
N LEU A 259 -19.15 0.65 -23.96
CA LEU A 259 -17.77 1.07 -23.71
C LEU A 259 -17.65 1.82 -22.37
N ALA A 260 -18.61 2.69 -22.05
CA ALA A 260 -18.65 3.40 -20.79
C ALA A 260 -18.72 2.42 -19.61
N ILE A 261 -19.55 1.40 -19.66
CA ILE A 261 -19.64 0.34 -18.64
C ILE A 261 -18.28 -0.37 -18.47
N PHE A 262 -17.65 -0.80 -19.58
CA PHE A 262 -16.38 -1.51 -19.51
C PHE A 262 -15.26 -0.66 -18.90
N ILE A 263 -15.13 0.59 -19.33
CA ILE A 263 -14.16 1.55 -18.79
C ILE A 263 -14.44 1.81 -17.30
N THR A 264 -15.71 1.92 -16.94
CA THR A 264 -16.15 2.16 -15.56
C THR A 264 -15.79 1.01 -14.62
N ILE A 265 -15.90 -0.24 -15.09
CA ILE A 265 -15.45 -1.42 -14.31
C ILE A 265 -13.94 -1.35 -14.09
N ILE A 266 -13.14 -1.08 -15.13
CA ILE A 266 -11.68 -1.00 -15.01
C ILE A 266 -11.28 0.17 -14.09
N LEU A 267 -11.93 1.32 -14.23
CA LEU A 267 -11.75 2.48 -13.34
C LEU A 267 -12.06 2.09 -11.90
N GLY A 268 -13.16 1.37 -11.67
CA GLY A 268 -13.51 0.83 -10.36
C GLY A 268 -12.41 -0.07 -9.79
N ILE A 269 -11.86 -0.99 -10.59
CA ILE A 269 -10.78 -1.90 -10.17
C ILE A 269 -9.59 -1.10 -9.64
N PHE A 270 -9.05 -0.18 -10.44
CA PHE A 270 -7.88 0.62 -10.01
C PHE A 270 -8.21 1.53 -8.82
N SER A 271 -9.42 2.09 -8.77
CA SER A 271 -9.86 2.88 -7.62
C SER A 271 -9.93 2.01 -6.35
N GLY A 272 -10.32 0.74 -6.46
CA GLY A 272 -10.37 -0.22 -5.35
C GLY A 272 -8.98 -0.61 -4.87
N VAL A 273 -8.03 -0.80 -5.79
CA VAL A 273 -6.63 -1.04 -5.46
C VAL A 273 -6.02 0.17 -4.72
N ALA A 274 -6.26 1.38 -5.22
CA ALA A 274 -5.84 2.61 -4.54
C ALA A 274 -6.49 2.72 -3.15
N TRP A 275 -7.78 2.37 -3.04
CA TRP A 275 -8.52 2.42 -1.78
C TRP A 275 -7.90 1.55 -0.68
N VAL A 276 -7.69 0.27 -0.96
CA VAL A 276 -7.07 -0.67 -0.01
C VAL A 276 -5.65 -0.25 0.33
N SER A 277 -4.86 0.10 -0.69
CA SER A 277 -3.45 0.47 -0.50
C SER A 277 -3.34 1.70 0.40
N GLY A 278 -4.15 2.73 0.15
CA GLY A 278 -4.12 3.98 0.89
C GLY A 278 -4.55 3.83 2.35
N PHE A 279 -5.67 3.15 2.60
CA PHE A 279 -6.15 2.92 3.98
C PHE A 279 -5.20 2.03 4.78
N THR A 280 -4.65 1.00 4.15
CA THR A 280 -3.70 0.10 4.84
C THR A 280 -2.41 0.82 5.18
N MET A 281 -1.93 1.71 4.30
CA MET A 281 -0.76 2.54 4.59
C MET A 281 -1.00 3.51 5.75
N LEU A 282 -2.17 4.17 5.80
CA LEU A 282 -2.52 5.05 6.92
C LEU A 282 -2.57 4.26 8.25
N GLY A 283 -2.99 3.00 8.21
CA GLY A 283 -3.03 2.16 9.42
C GLY A 283 -1.64 1.74 9.93
N MET A 284 -0.68 1.51 9.04
CA MET A 284 0.66 1.04 9.40
C MET A 284 1.64 2.15 9.77
N GLU A 285 1.50 3.36 9.22
CA GLU A 285 2.43 4.46 9.51
C GLU A 285 2.06 5.31 10.74
N VAL A 286 0.93 5.02 11.38
CA VAL A 286 0.41 5.83 12.50
C VAL A 286 0.43 5.03 13.79
N ASP A 287 1.12 5.57 14.79
CA ASP A 287 1.22 5.01 16.15
C ASP A 287 -0.16 4.83 16.78
N ASP A 288 -0.30 3.78 17.60
CA ASP A 288 -1.58 3.36 18.19
C ASP A 288 -2.27 4.49 18.98
N GLU A 289 -1.51 5.41 19.59
CA GLU A 289 -2.02 6.51 20.42
C GLU A 289 -2.66 7.68 19.64
N ILE A 290 -2.27 7.88 18.37
CA ILE A 290 -2.76 8.99 17.55
C ILE A 290 -3.57 8.51 16.33
N ARG A 291 -3.61 7.19 16.09
CA ARG A 291 -4.30 6.57 14.94
C ARG A 291 -5.75 6.99 14.79
N GLY A 292 -6.57 6.84 15.83
CA GLY A 292 -8.00 7.18 15.76
C GLY A 292 -8.26 8.65 15.39
N ARG A 293 -7.40 9.56 15.85
CA ARG A 293 -7.49 11.00 15.57
C ARG A 293 -7.08 11.32 14.13
N THR A 294 -5.97 10.74 13.66
CA THR A 294 -5.50 10.94 12.28
C THR A 294 -6.52 10.40 11.28
N PHE A 295 -7.09 9.21 11.52
CA PHE A 295 -8.17 8.65 10.69
C PHE A 295 -9.41 9.56 10.66
N ALA A 296 -9.88 10.01 11.83
CA ALA A 296 -11.03 10.91 11.91
C ALA A 296 -10.80 12.22 11.16
N PHE A 297 -9.59 12.78 11.23
CA PHE A 297 -9.22 13.98 10.47
C PHE A 297 -9.25 13.73 8.95
N VAL A 298 -8.56 12.69 8.48
CA VAL A 298 -8.50 12.35 7.04
C VAL A 298 -9.90 12.07 6.49
N GLN A 299 -10.73 11.30 7.19
CA GLN A 299 -12.11 11.05 6.77
C GLN A 299 -12.97 12.30 6.74
N SER A 300 -12.77 13.21 7.68
CA SER A 300 -13.49 14.49 7.68
C SER A 300 -13.11 15.32 6.46
N LEU A 301 -11.82 15.34 6.12
CA LEU A 301 -11.32 16.06 4.95
C LEU A 301 -11.87 15.45 3.65
N ILE A 302 -11.90 14.12 3.55
CA ILE A 302 -12.53 13.38 2.47
C ILE A 302 -14.01 13.78 2.32
N ARG A 303 -14.80 13.73 3.40
CA ARG A 303 -16.23 14.07 3.37
C ARG A 303 -16.47 15.52 2.96
N VAL A 304 -15.69 16.46 3.51
CA VAL A 304 -15.79 17.89 3.15
C VAL A 304 -15.46 18.09 1.67
N SER A 305 -14.40 17.45 1.16
CA SER A 305 -14.05 17.53 -0.26
C SER A 305 -15.18 17.00 -1.15
N LEU A 306 -15.77 15.86 -0.81
CA LEU A 306 -16.85 15.24 -1.57
C LEU A 306 -18.10 16.12 -1.61
N VAL A 307 -18.53 16.66 -0.46
CA VAL A 307 -19.69 17.58 -0.39
C VAL A 307 -19.44 18.85 -1.21
N LEU A 308 -18.24 19.42 -1.09
CA LEU A 308 -17.87 20.62 -1.84
C LEU A 308 -17.94 20.37 -3.36
N VAL A 309 -17.40 19.24 -3.83
CA VAL A 309 -17.45 18.91 -5.25
C VAL A 309 -18.86 18.62 -5.72
N LEU A 310 -19.66 17.87 -4.97
CA LEU A 310 -21.05 17.59 -5.32
C LEU A 310 -21.89 18.86 -5.46
N ALA A 311 -21.57 19.92 -4.71
CA ALA A 311 -22.23 21.21 -4.84
C ALA A 311 -21.71 22.01 -6.05
N ILE A 312 -20.41 21.96 -6.34
CA ILE A 312 -19.76 22.79 -7.37
C ILE A 312 -19.85 22.15 -8.76
N SER A 313 -19.67 20.83 -8.89
CA SER A 313 -19.55 20.17 -10.19
C SER A 313 -20.79 20.33 -11.08
N PRO A 314 -22.05 20.30 -10.58
CA PRO A 314 -23.21 20.56 -11.41
C PRO A 314 -23.28 22.02 -11.88
N LEU A 315 -22.84 22.97 -11.04
CA LEU A 315 -22.80 24.40 -11.41
C LEU A 315 -21.76 24.67 -12.50
N VAL A 316 -20.58 24.03 -12.40
CA VAL A 316 -19.54 24.12 -13.44
C VAL A 316 -20.04 23.49 -14.74
N ALA A 317 -20.67 22.30 -14.67
CA ALA A 317 -21.25 21.66 -15.83
C ALA A 317 -22.34 22.52 -16.50
N ALA A 318 -23.23 23.11 -15.69
CA ALA A 318 -24.27 24.01 -16.20
C ALA A 318 -23.68 25.26 -16.87
N ALA A 319 -22.60 25.82 -16.31
CA ALA A 319 -21.93 26.99 -16.88
C ALA A 319 -21.22 26.71 -18.21
N ILE A 320 -20.70 25.49 -18.40
CA ILE A 320 -20.11 25.06 -19.67
C ILE A 320 -21.20 24.85 -20.72
N GLY A 321 -22.33 24.24 -20.35
CA GLY A 321 -23.42 23.96 -21.28
C GLY A 321 -23.07 22.93 -22.36
N GLU A 322 -23.87 22.85 -23.43
CA GLU A 322 -23.67 21.89 -24.51
C GLU A 322 -22.85 22.48 -25.67
N HIS A 323 -21.93 21.68 -26.20
CA HIS A 323 -21.10 22.03 -27.35
C HIS A 323 -21.18 20.94 -28.41
N THR A 324 -21.61 21.31 -29.62
CA THR A 324 -21.69 20.39 -30.76
C THR A 324 -20.55 20.63 -31.73
N TYR A 325 -19.80 19.57 -32.03
CA TYR A 325 -18.72 19.55 -33.00
C TYR A 325 -19.15 18.76 -34.24
N THR A 326 -19.07 19.40 -35.41
CA THR A 326 -19.43 18.78 -36.69
C THR A 326 -18.17 18.43 -37.48
N PHE A 327 -17.90 17.13 -37.68
CA PHE A 327 -16.79 16.63 -38.48
C PHE A 327 -17.30 15.89 -39.72
N ARG A 328 -17.25 16.55 -40.89
CA ARG A 328 -17.64 16.03 -42.22
C ARG A 328 -19.05 15.39 -42.26
N THR A 329 -19.19 14.14 -41.80
CA THR A 329 -20.44 13.36 -41.78
C THR A 329 -20.93 13.00 -40.37
N THR A 330 -20.18 13.33 -39.31
CA THR A 330 -20.49 12.95 -37.93
C THR A 330 -20.63 14.20 -37.07
N THR A 331 -21.75 14.32 -36.38
CA THR A 331 -22.01 15.36 -35.38
C THR A 331 -21.88 14.76 -33.99
N VAL A 332 -21.01 15.34 -33.17
CA VAL A 332 -20.70 14.88 -31.82
C VAL A 332 -21.03 16.01 -30.86
N THR A 333 -21.98 15.79 -29.95
CA THR A 333 -22.33 16.75 -28.90
C THR A 333 -21.72 16.30 -27.58
N TYR A 334 -21.09 17.23 -26.87
CA TYR A 334 -20.58 17.05 -25.53
C TYR A 334 -21.23 18.08 -24.60
N ASN A 335 -21.85 17.60 -23.52
CA ASN A 335 -22.42 18.44 -22.48
C ASN A 335 -21.37 18.89 -21.46
N GLY A 336 -21.74 19.85 -20.62
CA GLY A 336 -20.85 20.36 -19.59
C GLY A 336 -20.50 19.32 -18.51
N ALA A 337 -21.28 18.24 -18.36
CA ALA A 337 -20.95 17.15 -17.45
C ALA A 337 -19.74 16.34 -17.96
N ALA A 338 -19.71 16.02 -19.26
CA ALA A 338 -18.58 15.39 -19.92
C ALA A 338 -17.31 16.24 -19.78
N PHE A 339 -17.38 17.54 -20.07
CA PHE A 339 -16.23 18.44 -19.87
C PHE A 339 -15.78 18.53 -18.42
N THR A 340 -16.72 18.63 -17.48
CA THR A 340 -16.36 18.71 -16.06
C THR A 340 -15.70 17.42 -15.57
N MET A 341 -16.19 16.26 -16.00
CA MET A 341 -15.55 14.97 -15.72
C MET A 341 -14.19 14.81 -16.41
N PHE A 342 -14.03 15.35 -17.62
CA PHE A 342 -12.74 15.38 -18.32
C PHE A 342 -11.68 16.13 -17.50
N PHE A 343 -12.00 17.35 -17.06
CA PHE A 343 -11.08 18.14 -16.22
C PHE A 343 -10.86 17.51 -14.84
N ALA A 344 -11.90 16.92 -14.23
CA ALA A 344 -11.77 16.17 -12.99
C ALA A 344 -10.83 14.97 -13.15
N GLY A 345 -10.90 14.26 -14.29
CA GLY A 345 -9.98 13.19 -14.67
C GLY A 345 -8.54 13.68 -14.78
N LEU A 346 -8.30 14.81 -15.47
CA LEU A 346 -6.95 15.41 -15.57
C LEU A 346 -6.39 15.80 -14.21
N ILE A 347 -7.21 16.37 -13.32
CA ILE A 347 -6.82 16.70 -11.95
C ILE A 347 -6.47 15.42 -11.19
N ALA A 348 -7.30 14.38 -11.25
CA ALA A 348 -7.02 13.10 -10.59
C ALA A 348 -5.75 12.44 -11.14
N THR A 349 -5.52 12.46 -12.45
CA THR A 349 -4.28 11.96 -13.05
C THR A 349 -3.08 12.73 -12.53
N THR A 350 -3.15 14.05 -12.52
CA THR A 350 -2.07 14.92 -12.02
C THR A 350 -1.79 14.62 -10.55
N PHE A 351 -2.82 14.52 -9.72
CA PHE A 351 -2.68 14.19 -8.30
C PHE A 351 -2.13 12.79 -8.11
N GLY A 352 -2.60 11.80 -8.88
CA GLY A 352 -2.07 10.44 -8.87
C GLY A 352 -0.58 10.38 -9.21
N VAL A 353 -0.16 11.10 -10.25
CA VAL A 353 1.25 11.19 -10.65
C VAL A 353 2.07 11.93 -9.59
N LEU A 354 1.59 13.05 -9.06
CA LEU A 354 2.28 13.79 -8.01
C LEU A 354 2.41 12.95 -6.73
N THR A 355 1.35 12.26 -6.31
CA THR A 355 1.35 11.33 -5.18
C THR A 355 2.33 10.19 -5.43
N TYR A 356 2.32 9.59 -6.62
CA TYR A 356 3.28 8.56 -7.01
C TYR A 356 4.73 9.06 -6.90
N LEU A 357 5.02 10.24 -7.43
CA LEU A 357 6.36 10.85 -7.38
C LEU A 357 6.76 11.22 -5.95
N HIS A 358 5.83 11.72 -5.14
CA HIS A 358 6.10 12.19 -3.79
C HIS A 358 6.33 11.03 -2.80
N MET A 359 5.58 9.93 -2.97
CA MET A 359 5.65 8.73 -2.13
C MET A 359 6.59 7.67 -2.70
N ARG A 360 7.29 7.98 -3.80
CA ARG A 360 8.21 7.07 -4.46
C ARG A 360 9.28 6.62 -3.48
N ASP A 361 9.28 5.33 -3.20
CA ASP A 361 10.21 4.63 -2.34
C ASP A 361 11.55 4.33 -3.03
N ARG A 362 11.56 4.27 -4.36
CA ARG A 362 12.75 4.13 -5.21
C ARG A 362 12.69 5.14 -6.37
N PRO A 363 13.22 6.37 -6.20
CA PRO A 363 13.05 7.48 -7.16
C PRO A 363 13.79 7.31 -8.50
N THR A 364 14.67 6.31 -8.64
CA THR A 364 15.45 6.06 -9.87
C THR A 364 14.90 4.90 -10.72
N VAL A 365 14.18 3.94 -10.12
CA VAL A 365 13.60 2.77 -10.82
C VAL A 365 12.24 3.10 -11.42
N SER A 366 12.08 3.01 -12.74
CA SER A 366 10.83 3.33 -13.43
C SER A 366 9.69 2.35 -13.07
N LEU A 367 8.43 2.81 -13.13
CA LEU A 367 7.27 1.90 -12.99
C LEU A 367 7.29 0.81 -14.08
N TRP A 368 7.77 1.16 -15.28
CA TRP A 368 7.82 0.25 -16.42
C TRP A 368 8.84 -0.87 -16.24
N SER A 369 9.99 -0.60 -15.61
CA SER A 369 10.96 -1.65 -15.25
C SER A 369 10.35 -2.61 -14.24
N ASP A 370 9.60 -2.12 -13.26
CA ASP A 370 8.89 -3.00 -12.32
C ASP A 370 7.80 -3.81 -13.04
N ILE A 371 6.98 -3.19 -13.90
CA ILE A 371 5.95 -3.93 -14.67
C ILE A 371 6.59 -5.01 -15.54
N LYS A 372 7.71 -4.70 -16.21
CA LYS A 372 8.46 -5.64 -17.04
C LYS A 372 9.05 -6.78 -16.21
N SER A 373 9.60 -6.48 -15.04
CA SER A 373 10.10 -7.49 -14.09
C SER A 373 8.96 -8.31 -13.47
N ALA A 374 7.77 -7.73 -13.26
CA ALA A 374 6.60 -8.43 -12.74
C ALA A 374 6.07 -9.45 -13.75
N LEU A 375 5.93 -9.02 -15.01
CA LEU A 375 5.51 -9.87 -16.13
C LEU A 375 6.49 -11.01 -16.40
N ARG A 376 7.77 -10.83 -16.06
CA ARG A 376 8.81 -11.88 -16.14
C ARG A 376 8.85 -12.79 -14.92
N GLY A 377 8.02 -12.56 -13.90
CA GLY A 377 8.06 -13.28 -12.62
C GLY A 377 9.32 -13.00 -11.80
N GLU A 378 10.02 -11.90 -12.09
CA GLU A 378 11.28 -11.49 -11.47
C GLU A 378 11.04 -10.60 -10.23
N LEU A 379 9.84 -10.08 -10.02
CA LEU A 379 9.47 -9.46 -8.75
C LEU A 379 8.86 -10.54 -7.85
N GLY A 380 9.67 -11.16 -6.98
CA GLY A 380 9.12 -11.92 -5.85
C GLY A 380 8.26 -10.99 -4.99
N ALA A 381 7.23 -11.52 -4.34
CA ALA A 381 6.35 -10.76 -3.45
C ALA A 381 7.20 -9.95 -2.44
N MET A 382 7.32 -8.64 -2.67
CA MET A 382 8.06 -7.71 -1.82
C MET A 382 7.24 -7.33 -0.58
N THR A 383 6.67 -8.32 0.11
CA THR A 383 6.28 -8.14 1.50
C THR A 383 7.56 -8.13 2.33
N GLY A 384 8.27 -7.00 2.29
CA GLY A 384 9.41 -6.76 3.17
C GLY A 384 8.93 -6.91 4.61
N GLN A 385 9.41 -7.95 5.30
CA GLN A 385 9.27 -8.01 6.74
C GLN A 385 10.00 -6.79 7.32
N ILE A 386 9.27 -5.97 8.07
CA ILE A 386 9.84 -4.86 8.81
C ILE A 386 10.62 -5.49 9.98
N SER A 387 11.94 -5.59 9.85
CA SER A 387 12.79 -5.97 10.99
C SER A 387 13.14 -4.74 11.81
N ASN A 388 13.28 -4.91 13.13
CA ASN A 388 13.60 -3.82 14.05
C ASN A 388 15.08 -3.42 14.00
N GLY A 389 15.96 -4.29 13.50
CA GLY A 389 17.41 -4.10 13.40
C GLY A 389 17.89 -3.59 12.04
N VAL A 390 19.17 -3.23 11.98
CA VAL A 390 19.85 -2.74 10.76
C VAL A 390 20.67 -3.87 10.15
N PHE A 391 20.50 -4.13 8.85
CA PHE A 391 21.24 -5.18 8.15
C PHE A 391 22.21 -4.58 7.13
N ILE A 392 23.51 -4.86 7.26
CA ILE A 392 24.57 -4.34 6.40
C ILE A 392 25.31 -5.53 5.77
N SER A 393 25.41 -5.56 4.44
CA SER A 393 26.26 -6.52 3.74
C SER A 393 27.49 -5.86 3.14
N PHE A 394 28.61 -6.59 3.11
CA PHE A 394 29.82 -6.21 2.41
C PHE A 394 30.00 -7.10 1.19
N GLU A 395 30.15 -6.50 0.03
CA GLU A 395 30.28 -7.15 -1.26
C GLU A 395 31.54 -6.63 -1.97
N GLY A 396 31.98 -7.34 -3.02
CA GLY A 396 33.16 -6.98 -3.81
C GLY A 396 34.11 -8.15 -4.05
N GLY A 397 35.08 -7.93 -4.92
CA GLY A 397 36.06 -8.94 -5.33
C GLY A 397 37.02 -9.38 -4.22
N GLU A 398 37.84 -10.37 -4.52
CA GLU A 398 38.91 -10.92 -3.68
C GLU A 398 39.96 -9.84 -3.32
N GLY A 399 40.61 -9.95 -2.16
CA GLY A 399 41.70 -9.03 -1.76
C GLY A 399 41.32 -7.55 -1.53
N SER A 400 40.02 -7.23 -1.56
CA SER A 400 39.49 -5.86 -1.41
C SER A 400 39.46 -5.32 0.02
N GLY A 401 39.79 -6.13 1.05
CA GLY A 401 39.85 -5.67 2.44
C GLY A 401 38.53 -5.73 3.22
N LYS A 402 37.48 -6.38 2.69
CA LYS A 402 36.17 -6.58 3.37
C LYS A 402 36.29 -7.07 4.81
N SER A 403 37.12 -8.08 5.04
CA SER A 403 37.32 -8.68 6.38
C SER A 403 37.95 -7.72 7.39
N THR A 404 38.72 -6.73 6.92
CA THR A 404 39.30 -5.68 7.78
C THR A 404 38.23 -4.63 8.09
N GLN A 405 37.54 -4.14 7.07
CA GLN A 405 36.55 -3.08 7.23
C GLN A 405 35.32 -3.50 8.04
N THR A 406 34.87 -4.74 7.88
CA THR A 406 33.76 -5.30 8.68
C THR A 406 34.08 -5.34 10.18
N LYS A 407 35.33 -5.65 10.56
CA LYS A 407 35.80 -5.62 11.95
C LYS A 407 35.87 -4.19 12.50
N LEU A 408 36.48 -3.27 11.75
CA LEU A 408 36.57 -1.87 12.15
C LEU A 408 35.17 -1.25 12.31
N LEU A 409 34.25 -1.54 11.38
CA LEU A 409 32.87 -1.05 11.48
C LEU A 409 32.15 -1.64 12.70
N LYS A 410 32.34 -2.93 12.99
CA LYS A 410 31.79 -3.56 14.19
C LYS A 410 32.26 -2.82 15.44
N GLU A 411 33.56 -2.61 15.60
CA GLU A 411 34.14 -1.92 16.77
C GLU A 411 33.58 -0.49 16.91
N TRP A 412 33.47 0.23 15.79
CA TRP A 412 32.89 1.58 15.78
C TRP A 412 31.42 1.57 16.23
N LEU A 413 30.60 0.63 15.72
CA LEU A 413 29.18 0.51 16.09
C LEU A 413 29.00 0.12 17.56
N GLU A 414 29.78 -0.85 18.06
CA GLU A 414 29.76 -1.27 19.46
C GLU A 414 30.14 -0.11 20.39
N LYS A 415 31.15 0.69 20.01
CA LYS A 415 31.53 1.92 20.74
C LYS A 415 30.41 2.97 20.77
N ASN A 416 29.52 2.95 19.78
CA ASN A 416 28.34 3.83 19.71
C ASN A 416 27.08 3.21 20.37
N GLY A 417 27.21 2.09 21.08
CA GLY A 417 26.13 1.48 21.88
C GLY A 417 25.23 0.50 21.12
N GLU A 418 25.61 0.12 19.91
CA GLU A 418 24.95 -0.93 19.17
C GLU A 418 25.39 -2.32 19.63
N LYS A 419 24.48 -3.28 19.53
CA LYS A 419 24.82 -4.70 19.66
C LYS A 419 24.96 -5.24 18.25
N VAL A 420 26.12 -5.81 17.93
CA VAL A 420 26.51 -6.08 16.54
C VAL A 420 26.81 -7.57 16.34
N LEU A 421 26.08 -8.21 15.43
CA LEU A 421 26.38 -9.55 14.94
C LEU A 421 27.23 -9.43 13.67
N LEU A 422 28.47 -9.89 13.73
CA LEU A 422 29.33 -10.04 12.54
C LEU A 422 29.28 -11.49 12.06
N THR A 423 28.99 -11.68 10.78
CA THR A 423 28.88 -13.00 10.14
C THR A 423 29.40 -13.00 8.69
N ARG A 424 29.36 -14.14 8.00
CA ARG A 424 29.83 -14.29 6.60
C ARG A 424 29.12 -15.41 5.84
N GLU A 425 29.01 -15.27 4.52
CA GLU A 425 28.52 -16.29 3.60
C GLU A 425 29.55 -16.61 2.49
N PRO A 426 29.70 -17.87 2.05
CA PRO A 426 29.09 -19.05 2.63
C PRO A 426 29.76 -19.38 3.98
N GLY A 427 29.05 -20.03 4.89
CA GLY A 427 29.55 -20.32 6.23
C GLY A 427 28.82 -19.58 7.35
N GLY A 428 29.44 -19.56 8.53
CA GLY A 428 28.91 -18.81 9.68
C GLY A 428 27.79 -19.53 10.43
N THR A 429 27.40 -20.73 10.00
CA THR A 429 26.54 -21.67 10.74
C THR A 429 27.14 -23.07 10.63
N PRO A 430 26.83 -24.03 11.53
CA PRO A 430 27.38 -25.38 11.44
C PRO A 430 27.13 -26.06 10.08
N LEU A 431 25.92 -25.91 9.52
CA LEU A 431 25.60 -26.40 8.17
C LEU A 431 26.34 -25.59 7.10
N GLY A 432 26.38 -24.27 7.25
CA GLY A 432 27.06 -23.40 6.30
C GLY A 432 28.56 -23.65 6.22
N ASP A 433 29.21 -23.96 7.33
CA ASP A 433 30.64 -24.24 7.37
C ASP A 433 30.97 -25.56 6.64
N GLN A 434 30.08 -26.57 6.72
CA GLN A 434 30.18 -27.79 5.92
C GLN A 434 29.99 -27.51 4.42
N LEU A 435 28.98 -26.70 4.07
CA LEU A 435 28.75 -26.31 2.68
C LEU A 435 29.91 -25.47 2.13
N ARG A 436 30.50 -24.59 2.95
CA ARG A 436 31.67 -23.78 2.60
C ARG A 436 32.88 -24.66 2.28
N GLU A 437 33.13 -25.69 3.07
CA GLU A 437 34.22 -26.65 2.81
C GLU A 437 34.07 -27.29 1.43
N ILE A 438 32.87 -27.80 1.12
CA ILE A 438 32.57 -28.37 -0.21
C ILE A 438 32.73 -27.32 -1.32
N LEU A 439 32.19 -26.11 -1.12
CA LEU A 439 32.18 -25.06 -2.14
C LEU A 439 33.57 -24.51 -2.46
N LEU A 440 34.49 -24.46 -1.49
CA LEU A 440 35.78 -23.76 -1.63
C LEU A 440 36.99 -24.70 -1.71
N ASP A 441 36.89 -25.95 -1.24
CA ASP A 441 38.01 -26.89 -1.32
C ASP A 441 38.32 -27.26 -2.79
N ASN A 442 39.58 -27.08 -3.18
CA ASN A 442 40.12 -27.48 -4.48
C ASN A 442 39.95 -28.98 -4.74
N LYS A 443 39.88 -29.82 -3.68
CA LYS A 443 39.67 -31.27 -3.78
C LYS A 443 38.26 -31.66 -4.22
N THR A 444 37.27 -30.77 -4.08
CA THR A 444 35.89 -31.04 -4.51
C THR A 444 35.79 -31.22 -6.03
N GLY A 445 36.74 -30.66 -6.80
CA GLY A 445 36.75 -30.75 -8.25
C GLY A 445 35.66 -29.90 -8.91
N ALA A 446 35.18 -30.35 -10.08
CA ALA A 446 34.24 -29.59 -10.89
C ALA A 446 32.80 -29.71 -10.34
N ILE A 447 32.20 -28.58 -9.95
CA ILE A 447 30.80 -28.47 -9.55
C ILE A 447 30.02 -27.84 -10.70
N SER A 448 28.87 -28.41 -11.07
CA SER A 448 28.02 -27.77 -12.08
C SER A 448 27.54 -26.39 -11.60
N PRO A 449 27.45 -25.36 -12.47
CA PRO A 449 27.04 -24.01 -12.06
C PRO A 449 25.72 -23.96 -11.29
N ARG A 450 24.73 -24.78 -11.68
CA ARG A 450 23.43 -24.85 -10.99
C ARG A 450 23.55 -25.47 -9.60
N ALA A 451 24.35 -26.52 -9.44
CA ALA A 451 24.58 -27.12 -8.12
C ALA A 451 25.31 -26.15 -7.19
N GLU A 452 26.30 -25.41 -7.70
CA GLU A 452 27.00 -24.36 -6.96
C GLU A 452 26.01 -23.29 -6.47
N ALA A 453 25.15 -22.76 -7.35
CA ALA A 453 24.14 -21.76 -7.01
C ALA A 453 23.13 -22.27 -5.96
N LEU A 454 22.71 -23.53 -6.05
CA LEU A 454 21.77 -24.14 -5.10
C LEU A 454 22.41 -24.36 -3.71
N MET A 455 23.69 -24.74 -3.64
CA MET A 455 24.40 -24.87 -2.37
C MET A 455 24.59 -23.53 -1.68
N TYR A 456 24.92 -22.47 -2.43
CA TYR A 456 24.93 -21.10 -1.90
C TYR A 456 23.56 -20.65 -1.40
N ALA A 457 22.49 -20.98 -2.13
CA ALA A 457 21.13 -20.67 -1.69
C ALA A 457 20.74 -21.44 -0.42
N ALA A 458 21.16 -22.70 -0.28
CA ALA A 458 20.90 -23.53 0.90
C ALA A 458 21.63 -23.02 2.14
N ASP A 459 22.92 -22.67 2.00
CA ASP A 459 23.71 -22.02 3.07
C ASP A 459 23.01 -20.76 3.57
N ARG A 460 22.65 -19.87 2.64
CA ARG A 460 21.99 -18.60 2.95
C ARG A 460 20.63 -18.78 3.61
N ALA A 461 19.80 -19.70 3.14
CA ALA A 461 18.50 -19.98 3.75
C ALA A 461 18.66 -20.36 5.23
N ASN A 462 19.61 -21.25 5.53
CA ASN A 462 19.91 -21.64 6.89
C ASN A 462 20.52 -20.50 7.71
N HIS A 463 21.39 -19.68 7.09
CA HIS A 463 21.99 -18.53 7.76
C HIS A 463 20.94 -17.50 8.20
N VAL A 464 20.01 -17.17 7.30
CA VAL A 464 18.91 -16.25 7.60
C VAL A 464 18.06 -16.79 8.75
N PHE A 465 17.65 -18.06 8.68
CA PHE A 465 16.84 -18.71 9.70
C PHE A 465 17.54 -18.78 11.06
N ALA A 466 18.79 -19.22 11.11
CA ALA A 466 19.48 -19.56 12.34
C ALA A 466 20.16 -18.37 13.04
N LYS A 467 20.56 -17.34 12.28
CA LYS A 467 21.37 -16.22 12.81
C LYS A 467 20.86 -14.83 12.47
N ILE A 468 20.68 -14.52 11.18
CA ILE A 468 20.44 -13.13 10.75
C ILE A 468 19.07 -12.64 11.25
N LYS A 469 18.00 -13.37 10.94
CA LYS A 469 16.63 -12.95 11.29
C LYS A 469 16.43 -12.84 12.81
N PRO A 470 16.85 -13.81 13.65
CA PRO A 470 16.76 -13.67 15.11
C PRO A 470 17.46 -12.44 15.68
N ALA A 471 18.62 -12.05 15.13
CA ALA A 471 19.34 -10.86 15.57
C ALA A 471 18.64 -9.56 15.14
N LEU A 472 18.14 -9.50 13.91
CA LEU A 472 17.39 -8.35 13.42
C LEU A 472 16.05 -8.15 14.16
N ASP A 473 15.38 -9.25 14.54
CA ASP A 473 14.13 -9.17 15.32
C ASP A 473 14.37 -8.59 16.73
N GLN A 474 15.56 -8.79 17.29
CA GLN A 474 16.03 -8.21 18.56
C GLN A 474 16.49 -6.76 18.43
N GLY A 475 16.46 -6.17 17.24
CA GLY A 475 16.93 -4.81 16.99
C GLY A 475 18.45 -4.66 16.93
N GLU A 476 19.19 -5.75 16.71
CA GLU A 476 20.65 -5.73 16.58
C GLU A 476 21.09 -5.23 15.19
N VAL A 477 22.34 -4.78 15.08
CA VAL A 477 22.97 -4.51 13.79
C VAL A 477 23.64 -5.79 13.30
N VAL A 478 23.25 -6.30 12.14
CA VAL A 478 23.91 -7.45 11.51
C VAL A 478 24.83 -6.96 10.40
N ILE A 479 26.10 -7.34 10.46
CA ILE A 479 27.09 -7.14 9.40
C ILE A 479 27.42 -8.52 8.81
N THR A 480 27.27 -8.69 7.50
CA THR A 480 27.68 -9.93 6.81
C THR A 480 28.72 -9.65 5.73
N ASP A 481 29.79 -10.44 5.69
CA ASP A 481 30.69 -10.52 4.54
C ASP A 481 30.07 -11.46 3.51
N ARG A 482 29.62 -10.88 2.39
CA ARG A 482 28.78 -11.46 1.34
C ARG A 482 27.35 -11.79 1.77
N TYR A 483 26.44 -11.64 0.82
CA TYR A 483 25.04 -12.00 0.92
C TYR A 483 24.46 -12.30 -0.48
N PHE A 484 23.19 -11.96 -0.74
CA PHE A 484 22.51 -12.35 -1.98
C PHE A 484 23.13 -11.75 -3.26
N ASP A 485 23.70 -10.54 -3.21
CA ASP A 485 24.29 -9.89 -4.38
C ASP A 485 25.53 -10.65 -4.89
N SER A 486 26.31 -11.25 -3.98
CA SER A 486 27.41 -12.16 -4.33
C SER A 486 26.96 -13.31 -5.23
N SER A 487 25.79 -13.91 -5.00
CA SER A 487 25.32 -15.02 -5.85
C SER A 487 24.98 -14.55 -7.26
N ILE A 488 24.43 -13.34 -7.41
CA ILE A 488 24.14 -12.76 -8.72
C ILE A 488 25.45 -12.48 -9.48
N ALA A 489 26.46 -11.94 -8.79
CA ALA A 489 27.76 -11.65 -9.40
C ALA A 489 28.54 -12.92 -9.78
N TYR A 490 28.72 -13.87 -8.87
CA TYR A 490 29.56 -15.06 -9.11
C TYR A 490 28.83 -16.12 -9.92
N GLN A 491 27.64 -16.55 -9.49
CA GLN A 491 26.92 -17.63 -10.18
C GLN A 491 26.11 -17.10 -11.37
N GLY A 492 25.59 -15.87 -11.32
CA GLY A 492 24.97 -15.24 -12.48
C GLY A 492 26.00 -14.86 -13.54
N ALA A 493 26.69 -13.73 -13.35
CA ALA A 493 27.61 -13.20 -14.36
C ALA A 493 28.90 -14.02 -14.52
N GLY A 494 29.51 -14.45 -13.41
CA GLY A 494 30.75 -15.23 -13.42
C GLY A 494 30.60 -16.58 -14.13
N ARG A 495 29.59 -17.38 -13.73
CA ARG A 495 29.28 -18.70 -14.29
C ARG A 495 28.33 -18.68 -15.50
N VAL A 496 27.93 -17.50 -15.98
CA VAL A 496 27.06 -17.31 -17.15
C VAL A 496 25.69 -17.99 -16.99
N LEU A 497 25.17 -18.03 -15.76
CA LEU A 497 23.75 -18.31 -15.54
C LEU A 497 22.95 -17.02 -15.76
N LEU A 498 21.66 -17.16 -16.06
CA LEU A 498 20.78 -16.00 -16.12
C LEU A 498 20.74 -15.34 -14.73
N PRO A 499 21.22 -14.09 -14.57
CA PRO A 499 21.30 -13.45 -13.24
C PRO A 499 19.94 -13.37 -12.55
N SER A 500 18.86 -13.24 -13.32
CA SER A 500 17.49 -13.21 -12.81
C SER A 500 17.03 -14.55 -12.22
N GLU A 501 17.47 -15.70 -12.74
CA GLU A 501 17.17 -17.01 -12.17
C GLU A 501 17.85 -17.20 -10.81
N VAL A 502 19.13 -16.82 -10.72
CA VAL A 502 19.91 -16.89 -9.48
C VAL A 502 19.36 -15.93 -8.43
N ALA A 503 18.98 -14.71 -8.85
CA ALA A 503 18.33 -13.74 -7.98
C ALA A 503 16.99 -14.28 -7.44
N ARG A 504 16.17 -14.94 -8.28
CA ARG A 504 14.89 -15.53 -7.85
C ARG A 504 15.07 -16.59 -6.78
N ILE A 505 16.01 -17.52 -6.98
CA ILE A 505 16.30 -18.58 -6.00
C ILE A 505 16.84 -17.97 -4.70
N SER A 506 17.76 -17.01 -4.80
CA SER A 506 18.34 -16.35 -3.63
C SER A 506 17.31 -15.56 -2.82
N ARG A 507 16.35 -14.89 -3.48
CA ARG A 507 15.24 -14.21 -2.80
C ARG A 507 14.27 -15.17 -2.13
N TRP A 508 13.97 -16.30 -2.77
CA TRP A 508 13.15 -17.34 -2.16
C TRP A 508 13.84 -17.90 -0.90
N ALA A 509 15.13 -18.23 -1.00
CA ALA A 509 15.94 -18.74 0.10
C ALA A 509 16.00 -17.80 1.31
N THR A 510 15.96 -16.49 1.08
CA THR A 510 16.09 -15.46 2.13
C THR A 510 14.76 -14.93 2.64
N GLU A 511 13.62 -15.48 2.21
CA GLU A 511 12.29 -14.88 2.44
C GLU A 511 12.22 -13.41 2.00
N SER A 512 12.98 -13.03 0.96
CA SER A 512 13.16 -11.65 0.48
C SER A 512 13.75 -10.68 1.50
N LEU A 513 14.47 -11.17 2.52
CA LEU A 513 15.25 -10.33 3.43
C LEU A 513 16.38 -9.66 2.65
N THR A 514 16.37 -8.33 2.62
CA THR A 514 17.37 -7.51 1.92
C THR A 514 18.15 -6.63 2.91
N PRO A 515 19.45 -6.39 2.67
CA PRO A 515 20.23 -5.47 3.49
C PRO A 515 19.65 -4.04 3.43
N THR A 516 19.71 -3.35 4.56
CA THR A 516 19.48 -1.90 4.66
C THR A 516 20.53 -1.12 3.87
N LEU A 517 21.77 -1.61 3.87
CA LEU A 517 22.90 -1.05 3.11
C LEU A 517 23.82 -2.17 2.65
N THR A 518 24.28 -2.09 1.40
CA THR A 518 25.31 -2.97 0.86
C THR A 518 26.53 -2.14 0.48
N ILE A 519 27.67 -2.42 1.09
CA ILE A 519 28.93 -1.74 0.82
C ILE A 519 29.70 -2.57 -0.21
N ILE A 520 29.92 -2.02 -1.40
CA ILE A 520 30.73 -2.63 -2.45
C ILE A 520 32.14 -2.08 -2.33
N MET A 521 33.08 -2.95 -2.01
CA MET A 521 34.51 -2.65 -2.03
C MET A 521 35.04 -2.85 -3.45
N ASP A 522 35.12 -1.77 -4.23
CA ASP A 522 35.55 -1.81 -5.63
C ASP A 522 37.08 -1.83 -5.72
N LEU A 523 37.62 -2.87 -6.34
CA LEU A 523 39.04 -3.01 -6.63
C LEU A 523 39.19 -3.74 -7.97
N PRO A 524 40.09 -3.31 -8.87
CA PRO A 524 40.45 -4.09 -10.05
C PRO A 524 40.85 -5.52 -9.66
N ALA A 525 40.36 -6.52 -10.41
CA ALA A 525 40.52 -7.92 -10.02
C ALA A 525 42.00 -8.34 -10.00
N GLU A 526 42.80 -7.81 -10.92
CA GLU A 526 44.25 -8.05 -10.99
C GLU A 526 44.95 -7.66 -9.68
N ILE A 527 44.63 -6.48 -9.14
CA ILE A 527 45.20 -5.99 -7.88
C ILE A 527 44.70 -6.86 -6.72
N GLY A 528 43.40 -7.18 -6.69
CA GLY A 528 42.80 -8.00 -5.64
C GLY A 528 43.42 -9.41 -5.55
N LEU A 529 43.55 -10.09 -6.69
CA LEU A 529 44.14 -11.42 -6.77
C LEU A 529 45.63 -11.43 -6.40
N SER A 530 46.38 -10.37 -6.74
CA SER A 530 47.80 -10.24 -6.35
C SER A 530 48.05 -10.19 -4.84
N ARG A 531 47.00 -9.86 -4.05
CA ARG A 531 47.06 -9.80 -2.58
C ARG A 531 46.80 -11.15 -1.91
N LEU A 532 46.40 -12.18 -2.66
CA LEU A 532 46.11 -13.50 -2.12
C LEU A 532 47.40 -14.32 -1.93
N GLN A 533 47.54 -14.97 -0.77
CA GLN A 533 48.67 -15.87 -0.50
C GLN A 533 48.43 -17.30 -0.98
N SER A 534 47.17 -17.73 -1.01
CA SER A 534 46.70 -19.03 -1.48
C SER A 534 45.31 -18.86 -2.05
N THR A 535 44.99 -19.56 -3.14
CA THR A 535 43.69 -19.47 -3.79
C THR A 535 42.80 -20.67 -3.44
N ASP A 536 41.56 -20.38 -3.06
CA ASP A 536 40.51 -21.39 -3.04
C ASP A 536 39.99 -21.72 -4.45
N ARG A 537 39.01 -22.62 -4.55
CA ARG A 537 38.47 -23.08 -5.84
C ARG A 537 37.89 -21.95 -6.69
N LEU A 538 37.23 -20.96 -6.08
CA LEU A 538 36.66 -19.82 -6.80
C LEU A 538 37.71 -18.75 -7.11
N GLU A 539 38.68 -18.56 -6.21
CA GLU A 539 39.81 -17.65 -6.40
C GLU A 539 40.80 -18.14 -7.47
N SER A 540 40.74 -19.42 -7.83
CA SER A 540 41.55 -20.03 -8.89
C SER A 540 40.94 -19.86 -10.29
N GLU A 541 39.80 -19.18 -10.41
CA GLU A 541 39.19 -18.89 -11.71
C GLU A 541 40.00 -17.86 -12.52
N PRO A 542 39.85 -17.82 -13.87
CA PRO A 542 40.60 -16.88 -14.70
C PRO A 542 40.28 -15.41 -14.37
N LEU A 543 41.23 -14.50 -14.58
CA LEU A 543 41.04 -13.05 -14.36
C LEU A 543 39.75 -12.50 -14.99
N ALA A 544 39.40 -12.96 -16.19
CA ALA A 544 38.17 -12.55 -16.89
C ALA A 544 36.89 -12.92 -16.12
N PHE A 545 36.89 -13.99 -15.32
CA PHE A 545 35.79 -14.33 -14.41
C PHE A 545 35.62 -13.26 -13.33
N HIS A 546 36.70 -12.89 -12.66
CA HIS A 546 36.67 -11.89 -11.58
C HIS A 546 36.34 -10.49 -12.09
N GLU A 547 36.78 -10.12 -13.30
CA GLU A 547 36.36 -8.85 -13.91
C GLU A 547 34.86 -8.85 -14.25
N ARG A 548 34.28 -9.98 -14.74
CA ARG A 548 32.81 -10.07 -14.93
C ARG A 548 32.06 -9.90 -13.60
N VAL A 549 32.55 -10.54 -12.54
CA VAL A 549 31.99 -10.41 -11.19
C VAL A 549 32.01 -8.95 -10.72
N ARG A 550 33.15 -8.27 -10.87
CA ARG A 550 33.32 -6.85 -10.54
C ARG A 550 32.33 -5.98 -11.31
N GLN A 551 32.25 -6.15 -12.64
CA GLN A 551 31.34 -5.38 -13.48
C GLN A 551 29.87 -5.61 -13.09
N GLU A 552 29.51 -6.83 -12.69
CA GLU A 552 28.15 -7.11 -12.22
C GLU A 552 27.84 -6.39 -10.91
N TYR A 553 28.77 -6.33 -9.94
CA TYR A 553 28.56 -5.51 -8.74
C TYR A 553 28.34 -4.03 -9.06
N LEU A 554 29.15 -3.47 -9.96
CA LEU A 554 29.01 -2.07 -10.38
C LEU A 554 27.69 -1.84 -11.13
N SER A 555 27.25 -2.81 -11.94
CA SER A 555 25.94 -2.79 -12.61
C SER A 555 24.78 -2.81 -11.61
N LEU A 556 24.86 -3.67 -10.58
CA LEU A 556 23.89 -3.73 -9.49
C LEU A 556 23.86 -2.41 -8.71
N ALA A 557 25.03 -1.84 -8.40
CA ALA A 557 25.17 -0.54 -7.73
C ALA A 557 24.52 0.60 -8.53
N ASN A 558 24.76 0.63 -9.84
CA ASN A 558 24.18 1.63 -10.74
C ASN A 558 22.66 1.50 -10.85
N THR A 559 22.12 0.29 -10.70
CA THR A 559 20.68 0.03 -10.78
C THR A 559 19.95 0.42 -9.49
N ASP A 560 20.62 0.39 -8.33
CA ASP A 560 20.03 0.66 -7.01
C ASP A 560 20.96 1.50 -6.08
N PRO A 561 21.34 2.73 -6.48
CA PRO A 561 22.39 3.51 -5.82
C PRO A 561 22.07 3.94 -4.38
N GLU A 562 20.81 3.84 -3.94
CA GLU A 562 20.44 4.16 -2.56
C GLU A 562 20.73 3.00 -1.60
N ARG A 563 20.66 1.76 -2.09
CA ARG A 563 20.98 0.54 -1.32
C ARG A 563 22.48 0.26 -1.30
N PHE A 564 23.21 0.70 -2.31
CA PHE A 564 24.64 0.45 -2.43
C PHE A 564 25.51 1.66 -2.03
N ALA A 565 26.66 1.37 -1.45
CA ALA A 565 27.74 2.32 -1.27
C ALA A 565 28.99 1.75 -1.92
N VAL A 566 29.40 2.30 -3.06
CA VAL A 566 30.62 1.88 -3.76
C VAL A 566 31.79 2.64 -3.15
N ILE A 567 32.74 1.90 -2.59
CA ILE A 567 33.94 2.43 -1.94
C ILE A 567 35.15 1.98 -2.75
N ASP A 568 35.99 2.94 -3.14
CA ASP A 568 37.27 2.66 -3.78
C ASP A 568 38.21 1.97 -2.76
N ALA A 569 38.45 0.68 -2.98
CA ALA A 569 39.26 -0.15 -2.10
C ALA A 569 40.77 -0.07 -2.41
N SER A 570 41.19 0.85 -3.29
CA SER A 570 42.61 1.20 -3.50
C SER A 570 43.14 2.19 -2.47
N LEU A 571 42.25 2.89 -1.75
CA LEU A 571 42.57 3.84 -0.69
C LEU A 571 43.17 3.18 0.56
N SER A 572 43.68 3.98 1.50
CA SER A 572 44.17 3.45 2.79
C SER A 572 43.03 2.88 3.64
N ILE A 573 43.36 1.97 4.56
CA ILE A 573 42.38 1.33 5.45
C ILE A 573 41.57 2.38 6.22
N GLU A 574 42.23 3.43 6.68
CA GLU A 574 41.65 4.54 7.45
C GLU A 574 40.67 5.34 6.60
N GLN A 575 41.07 5.73 5.38
CA GLN A 575 40.22 6.48 4.45
C GLN A 575 38.97 5.70 4.05
N ILE A 576 39.13 4.41 3.76
CA ILE A 576 38.01 3.51 3.46
C ILE A 576 37.07 3.43 4.66
N HIS A 577 37.63 3.30 5.87
CA HIS A 577 36.83 3.18 7.09
C HIS A 577 36.04 4.46 7.37
N GLU A 578 36.64 5.63 7.17
CA GLU A 578 35.96 6.93 7.31
C GLU A 578 34.76 7.05 6.38
N LEU A 579 34.92 6.71 5.09
CA LEU A 579 33.82 6.73 4.11
C LEU A 579 32.69 5.77 4.48
N ILE A 580 33.04 4.58 4.97
CA ILE A 580 32.06 3.59 5.43
C ILE A 580 31.29 4.11 6.65
N VAL A 581 32.00 4.66 7.64
CA VAL A 581 31.41 5.19 8.87
C VAL A 581 30.49 6.38 8.57
N GLU A 582 30.90 7.28 7.68
CA GLU A 582 30.07 8.40 7.23
C GLU A 582 28.74 7.89 6.66
N ARG A 583 28.82 6.92 5.74
CA ARG A 583 27.63 6.39 5.07
C ARG A 583 26.72 5.57 6.00
N VAL A 584 27.30 4.78 6.90
CA VAL A 584 26.55 3.98 7.90
C VAL A 584 25.95 4.89 8.97
N GLY A 585 26.67 5.94 9.39
CA GLY A 585 26.23 6.90 10.39
C GLY A 585 24.96 7.66 9.99
N ALA A 586 24.66 7.78 8.70
CA ALA A 586 23.43 8.37 8.18
C ALA A 586 22.19 7.48 8.32
N ILE A 587 22.33 6.21 8.72
CA ILE A 587 21.20 5.27 8.85
C ILE A 587 20.35 5.63 10.07
N LYS A 588 19.08 5.98 9.85
CA LYS A 588 18.14 6.39 10.92
C LYS A 588 17.86 5.31 11.96
N GLY A 589 18.01 4.03 11.60
CA GLY A 589 17.74 2.89 12.47
C GLY A 589 18.74 2.73 13.62
N LEU A 590 19.88 3.41 13.60
CA LEU A 590 20.88 3.35 14.67
C LEU A 590 20.42 4.11 15.91
N LYS A 591 20.64 3.55 17.10
CA LYS A 591 20.30 4.12 18.42
C LYS A 591 20.84 5.53 18.62
N LYS A 592 22.03 5.82 18.09
CA LYS A 592 22.63 7.16 18.12
C LYS A 592 21.71 8.20 17.46
N ASN A 593 21.04 7.84 16.39
CA ASN A 593 20.16 8.72 15.62
C ASN A 593 18.74 8.77 16.19
N GLN A 594 18.30 7.71 16.88
CA GLN A 594 17.00 7.67 17.57
C GLN A 594 16.91 8.61 18.79
N LYS A 595 18.04 9.00 19.41
CA LYS A 595 18.06 9.94 20.55
C LYS A 595 17.94 11.42 20.16
N THR A 596 18.00 11.75 18.87
CA THR A 596 18.06 13.14 18.36
C THR A 596 16.78 13.57 17.65
N THR A 597 15.78 12.70 17.61
CA THR A 597 14.40 12.92 17.12
C THR A 597 13.43 12.60 18.23
#